data_AF-A0A935RWT5-F1
#
_entry.id   AF-A0A935RWT5-F1
#
_cell.length_a   1.000
_cell.length_b   1.000
_cell.length_c   1.000
_cell.angle_alpha   90.00
_cell.angle_beta   90.00
_cell.angle_gamma   90.00
#
_symmetry.space_group_name_H-M   'P 1'
#
loop_
_entity.id
_entity.type
_entity.pdbx_description
1 polymer ?
#
loop_
_entity_poly.entity_id
_entity_poly.type
_entity_poly.pdbx_seq_one_letter_code
_entity_poly.pdbx_strand_id
1 'polypeptide(L)' 'MPMPYGKYKGTLIKHIPTYYLEWMSTQGFPEGRLGMILSTAFIIKTNGLEYLLKDIR' A
#
# COMPACT_ATOMS: atom_id res chain seq x y z
N MET A 1 5.91 5.04 6.10
CA MET A 1 4.65 5.70 6.55
C MET A 1 3.69 4.64 7.09
N PRO A 2 3.15 4.83 8.30
CA PRO A 2 2.07 4.00 8.84
C PRO A 2 0.72 4.36 8.21
N MET A 3 -0.15 3.36 8.04
CA MET A 3 -1.50 3.54 7.54
C MET A 3 -2.33 4.35 8.55
N PRO A 4 -3.01 5.44 8.14
CA PRO A 4 -3.69 6.32 9.08
C PRO A 4 -5.06 5.80 9.56
N TYR A 5 -5.68 4.85 8.85
CA TYR A 5 -7.03 4.36 9.13
C TYR A 5 -7.27 2.92 8.63
N GLY A 6 -8.48 2.41 8.89
CA GLY A 6 -8.94 1.10 8.42
C GLY A 6 -8.38 -0.08 9.22
N LYS A 7 -8.53 -1.29 8.68
CA LYS A 7 -8.17 -2.55 9.34
C LYS A 7 -6.69 -2.62 9.75
N TYR A 8 -5.82 -1.99 8.98
CA TYR A 8 -4.37 -1.99 9.18
C TYR A 8 -3.83 -0.67 9.72
N LYS A 9 -4.64 0.12 10.41
CA LYS A 9 -4.19 1.37 11.03
C LYS A 9 -2.94 1.15 11.90
N GLY A 10 -1.93 1.98 11.71
CA GLY A 10 -0.64 1.88 12.40
C GLY A 10 0.39 0.98 11.70
N THR A 11 -0.04 0.09 10.80
CA THR A 11 0.86 -0.78 10.03
C THR A 11 1.59 0.02 8.94
N LEU A 12 2.89 -0.20 8.76
CA LEU A 12 3.62 0.42 7.64
C LEU A 12 3.04 -0.06 6.31
N ILE A 13 2.88 0.85 5.34
CA ILE A 13 2.25 0.54 4.04
C ILE A 13 2.95 -0.64 3.32
N LYS A 14 4.27 -0.77 3.44
CA LYS A 14 5.03 -1.89 2.86
C LYS A 14 4.64 -3.27 3.41
N HIS A 15 4.09 -3.32 4.63
CA HIS A 15 3.63 -4.53 5.30
C HIS A 15 2.13 -4.79 5.10
N ILE A 16 1.41 -3.91 4.38
CA ILE A 16 0.01 -4.15 4.05
C ILE A 16 -0.06 -5.35 3.08
N PRO A 17 -0.92 -6.34 3.34
CA PRO A 17 -1.11 -7.47 2.43
C PRO A 17 -1.66 -7.05 1.07
N THR A 18 -1.22 -7.71 0.00
CA THR A 18 -1.64 -7.43 -1.38
C THR A 18 -3.16 -7.50 -1.55
N TYR A 19 -3.82 -8.51 -0.98
CA TYR A 19 -5.28 -8.66 -1.06
C TYR A 19 -6.06 -7.45 -0.50
N TYR A 20 -5.50 -6.74 0.47
CA TYR A 20 -6.15 -5.56 1.04
C TYR A 20 -6.01 -4.36 0.10
N LEU A 21 -4.86 -4.24 -0.58
CA LEU A 21 -4.65 -3.23 -1.61
C LEU A 21 -5.48 -3.52 -2.86
N GLU A 22 -5.66 -4.79 -3.24
CA GLU A 22 -6.58 -5.21 -4.30
C GLU A 22 -8.01 -4.79 -3.96
N TRP A 23 -8.51 -5.13 -2.76
CA TRP A 23 -9.82 -4.68 -2.31
C TRP A 23 -9.94 -3.15 -2.32
N MET A 24 -8.95 -2.42 -1.79
CA MET A 24 -8.96 -0.95 -1.83
C MET A 24 -8.98 -0.42 -3.27
N SER A 25 -8.27 -1.05 -4.21
CA SER A 25 -8.26 -0.61 -5.61
C SER A 25 -9.66 -0.67 -6.24
N THR A 26 -10.53 -1.60 -5.82
CA THR A 26 -11.93 -1.66 -6.27
C THR A 26 -12.79 -0.50 -5.76
N GLN A 27 -12.40 0.11 -4.64
CA GLN A 27 -13.08 1.27 -4.04
C GLN A 27 -12.45 2.59 -4.50
N GLY A 28 -11.25 2.53 -5.07
CA GLY A 28 -10.40 3.67 -5.37
C GLY A 28 -9.46 4.02 -4.21
N PHE A 29 -8.26 4.49 -4.55
CA PHE A 29 -7.33 5.04 -3.57
C PHE A 29 -7.71 6.48 -3.21
N PRO A 30 -7.49 6.93 -1.96
CA PRO A 30 -7.77 8.31 -1.56
C PRO A 30 -6.95 9.31 -2.37
N GLU A 31 -7.41 10.54 -2.54
CA GLU A 31 -6.61 11.54 -3.24
C GLU A 31 -5.35 11.96 -2.45
N GLY A 32 -4.41 12.56 -3.18
CA GLY A 32 -3.18 13.12 -2.62
C GLY A 32 -2.11 12.08 -2.31
N ARG A 33 -1.19 12.46 -1.40
CA ARG A 33 0.05 11.71 -1.15
C ARG A 33 -0.21 10.28 -0.67
N LEU A 34 -1.23 10.07 0.16
CA LEU A 34 -1.54 8.75 0.69
C LEU A 34 -1.96 7.79 -0.42
N GLY A 35 -2.87 8.20 -1.31
CA GLY A 35 -3.29 7.35 -2.42
C GLY A 35 -2.18 7.06 -3.39
N MET A 36 -1.34 8.04 -3.70
CA MET A 36 -0.16 7.83 -4.53
C MET A 36 0.77 6.75 -3.94
N ILE A 37 0.99 6.76 -2.62
CA ILE A 37 1.81 5.74 -1.96
C ILE A 37 1.11 4.37 -1.98
N LEU A 38 -0.20 4.32 -1.72
CA LEU A 38 -0.97 3.07 -1.72
C LEU A 38 -1.05 2.44 -3.11
N SER A 39 -1.29 3.24 -4.15
CA SER A 39 -1.33 2.78 -5.54
C SER A 39 0.05 2.30 -6.01
N THR A 40 1.11 3.01 -5.62
CA THR A 40 2.48 2.58 -5.91
C THR A 40 2.81 1.27 -5.20
N ALA A 41 2.47 1.15 -3.91
CA ALA A 41 2.66 -0.09 -3.16
C ALA A 41 1.87 -1.26 -3.78
N PHE A 42 0.66 -0.99 -4.27
CA PHE A 42 -0.16 -1.97 -4.97
C PHE A 42 0.51 -2.46 -6.25
N ILE A 43 0.96 -1.55 -7.12
CA ILE A 43 1.67 -1.89 -8.38
C ILE A 43 2.93 -2.71 -8.09
N ILE A 44 3.74 -2.28 -7.11
CA ILE A 44 4.97 -2.99 -6.73
C ILE A 44 4.65 -4.43 -6.32
N LYS A 45 3.62 -4.61 -5.48
CA LYS A 45 3.25 -5.92 -4.95
C LYS A 45 2.66 -6.85 -6.01
N THR A 46 1.76 -6.35 -6.85
CA THR A 46 1.13 -7.18 -7.90
C THR A 46 2.09 -7.58 -9.01
N ASN A 47 3.15 -6.80 -9.25
CA ASN A 47 4.20 -7.13 -10.21
C ASN A 47 5.37 -7.94 -9.62
N GLY A 48 5.28 -8.38 -8.34
CA GLY A 48 6.34 -9.13 -7.69
C GLY A 48 7.63 -8.33 -7.43
N LEU A 49 7.55 -7.00 -7.44
CA LEU A 49 8.69 -6.08 -7.26
C LEU A 49 8.96 -5.75 -5.79
N GLU A 50 8.51 -6.59 -4.86
CA GLU A 50 8.58 -6.32 -3.41
C GLU A 50 10.02 -6.18 -2.87
N TYR A 51 11.01 -6.66 -3.62
CA TYR A 51 12.42 -6.43 -3.34
C TYR A 51 12.78 -4.94 -3.31
N LEU A 52 12.09 -4.09 -4.09
CA LEU A 52 12.25 -2.63 -4.06
C LEU A 52 11.87 -2.02 -2.71
N LEU A 53 11.06 -2.71 -1.89
CA LEU A 53 10.60 -2.22 -0.59
C LEU A 53 11.51 -2.64 0.57
N LYS A 54 12.47 -3.56 0.34
CA LYS A 54 13.33 -4.11 1.41
C LYS A 54 14.19 -3.04 2.08
N ASP A 55 14.79 -2.15 1.28
CA ASP A 55 15.75 -1.16 1.78
C ASP A 55 15.15 0.21 2.07
N ILE A 56 13.84 0.37 1.85
CA ILE A 56 13.13 1.62 2.14
C ILE A 56 12.86 1.70 3.65
N ARG A 57 13.50 2.66 4.32
CA ARG A 57 13.29 3.01 5.73
C ARG A 57 12.06 3.91 5.90
#